data_AF-A0A6J4W7T9-F1
#
_entry.id   AF-A0A6J4W7T9-F1
#
_cell.length_a   1.000
_cell.length_b   1.000
_cell.length_c   1.000
_cell.angle_alpha   90.00
_cell.angle_beta   90.00
_cell.angle_gamma   90.00
#
_symmetry.space_group_name_H-M   'P 1'
#
loop_
_entity.id
_entity.type
_entity.pdbx_description
1 polymer ?
#
loop_
_entity_poly.entity_id
_entity_poly.type
_entity_poly.pdbx_seq_one_letter_code
_entity_poly.pdbx_strand_id
1 'polypeptide(L)'
;MPATLTVHKKTNTLVAETRLGTQKVIVAKPRAFMNVTGPSVRKLADFFTVDRDRIVVLYDDLDLEFGAIKFRHGGGDHGHNGLKSITQALGTKDYIRGGIGIGRPPGRMAPKSFVLKPFSKIEQSELPIVCADAADEVEKITTSEL
;
A
#
# COMPACT_ATOMS: atom_id res chain seq x y z
N MET A 1 -9.02 6.03 -20.33
CA MET A 1 -9.81 6.57 -19.20
C MET A 1 -9.16 6.07 -17.92
N PRO A 2 -9.00 6.91 -16.88
CA PRO A 2 -8.52 6.43 -15.59
C PRO A 2 -9.49 5.37 -15.07
N ALA A 3 -8.97 4.28 -14.51
CA ALA A 3 -9.79 3.20 -14.01
C ALA A 3 -10.50 3.66 -12.72
N THR A 4 -11.84 3.56 -12.68
CA THR A 4 -12.62 3.94 -11.51
C THR A 4 -12.67 2.79 -10.51
N LEU A 5 -12.27 3.05 -9.27
CA LEU A 5 -12.42 2.08 -8.18
C LEU A 5 -13.89 1.88 -7.83
N THR A 6 -14.37 0.64 -7.89
CA THR A 6 -15.76 0.26 -7.58
C THR A 6 -15.84 -0.65 -6.36
N VAL A 7 -16.99 -0.66 -5.68
CA VAL A 7 -17.16 -1.47 -4.47
C VAL A 7 -17.22 -2.95 -4.81
N HIS A 8 -16.25 -3.72 -4.30
CA HIS A 8 -16.28 -5.18 -4.32
C HIS A 8 -16.74 -5.72 -2.95
N LYS A 9 -18.05 -5.98 -2.84
CA LYS A 9 -18.69 -6.33 -1.55
C LYS A 9 -18.11 -7.59 -0.91
N LYS A 10 -17.76 -8.61 -1.70
CA LYS A 10 -17.27 -9.91 -1.20
C LYS A 10 -15.95 -9.82 -0.42
N THR A 11 -15.09 -8.86 -0.80
CA THR A 11 -13.75 -8.69 -0.22
C THR A 11 -13.66 -7.47 0.70
N ASN A 12 -14.74 -6.68 0.77
CA ASN A 12 -14.77 -5.40 1.49
C ASN A 12 -13.65 -4.43 1.02
N THR A 13 -13.49 -4.31 -0.29
CA THR A 13 -12.51 -3.43 -0.93
C THR A 13 -13.18 -2.54 -1.98
N LEU A 14 -12.52 -1.43 -2.33
CA LEU A 14 -12.70 -0.78 -3.61
C LEU A 14 -11.70 -1.39 -4.60
N VAL A 15 -12.11 -1.68 -5.83
CA VAL A 15 -11.30 -2.41 -6.82
C VAL A 15 -11.43 -1.78 -8.21
N ALA A 16 -10.34 -1.72 -8.93
CA ALA A 16 -10.30 -1.50 -10.37
C ALA A 16 -9.38 -2.53 -11.00
N GLU A 17 -9.83 -3.12 -12.10
CA GLU A 17 -9.00 -3.96 -12.94
C GLU A 17 -8.46 -3.10 -14.08
N THR A 18 -7.15 -3.18 -14.31
CA THR A 18 -6.47 -2.46 -15.37
C THR A 18 -5.38 -3.33 -15.99
N ARG A 19 -4.67 -2.80 -16.98
CA ARG A 19 -3.47 -3.40 -17.53
C ARG A 19 -2.30 -2.42 -17.41
N LEU A 20 -1.16 -2.95 -16.98
CA LEU A 20 0.13 -2.29 -17.07
C LEU A 20 0.96 -3.07 -18.08
N GLY A 21 1.18 -2.48 -19.25
CA GLY A 21 1.71 -3.22 -20.42
C GLY A 21 0.81 -4.40 -20.80
N THR A 22 1.37 -5.61 -20.81
CA THR A 22 0.65 -6.86 -21.10
C THR A 22 0.06 -7.50 -19.83
N GLN A 23 0.46 -7.05 -18.64
CA GLN A 23 0.08 -7.66 -17.37
C GLN A 23 -1.28 -7.15 -16.89
N LYS A 24 -2.17 -8.08 -16.51
CA LYS A 24 -3.43 -7.74 -15.84
C LYS A 24 -3.14 -7.39 -14.39
N VAL A 25 -3.63 -6.24 -13.94
CA VAL A 25 -3.38 -5.69 -12.61
C VAL A 25 -4.70 -5.39 -11.92
N ILE A 26 -4.76 -5.69 -10.62
CA ILE A 26 -5.90 -5.40 -9.75
C ILE A 26 -5.43 -4.35 -8.75
N VAL A 27 -5.93 -3.12 -8.90
CA VAL A 27 -5.71 -2.05 -7.93
C VAL A 27 -6.82 -2.11 -6.91
N ALA A 28 -6.48 -2.09 -5.62
CA ALA A 28 -7.48 -2.16 -4.57
C ALA A 28 -7.17 -1.30 -3.35
N LYS A 29 -8.23 -0.75 -2.76
CA LYS A 29 -8.20 -0.04 -1.47
C LYS A 29 -9.12 -0.75 -0.48
N PRO A 30 -8.60 -1.34 0.60
CA PRO A 30 -9.43 -1.91 1.65
C PRO A 30 -10.36 -0.87 2.28
N ARG A 31 -11.58 -1.29 2.64
CA ARG A 31 -12.57 -0.43 3.31
C ARG A 31 -12.65 -0.68 4.82
N ALA A 32 -11.76 -1.52 5.35
CA ALA A 32 -11.65 -1.86 6.76
C ALA A 32 -10.71 -0.89 7.49
N PHE A 33 -10.81 -0.83 8.83
CA PHE A 33 -9.84 -0.10 9.64
C PHE A 33 -8.44 -0.70 9.54
N MET A 34 -7.41 0.14 9.73
CA MET A 34 -6.00 -0.23 9.51
C MET A 34 -5.55 -1.47 10.30
N ASN A 35 -6.04 -1.65 11.52
CA ASN A 35 -5.71 -2.79 12.37
C ASN A 35 -6.38 -4.11 11.93
N VAL A 36 -7.35 -4.07 11.02
CA VAL A 36 -8.13 -5.22 10.54
C VAL A 36 -8.18 -5.28 9.01
N THR A 37 -7.17 -4.72 8.34
CA THR A 37 -7.05 -4.69 6.87
C THR A 37 -6.74 -6.06 6.27
N GLY A 38 -6.01 -6.91 6.98
CA GLY A 38 -5.51 -8.18 6.45
C GLY A 38 -6.56 -9.13 5.87
N PRO A 39 -7.69 -9.40 6.56
CA PRO A 39 -8.75 -10.26 6.03
C PRO A 39 -9.30 -9.79 4.67
N SER A 40 -9.37 -8.48 4.42
CA SER A 40 -9.80 -7.94 3.12
C SER A 40 -8.78 -8.21 2.02
N VAL A 41 -7.49 -8.03 2.32
CA VAL A 41 -6.40 -8.32 1.37
C VAL A 41 -6.34 -9.81 1.04
N ARG A 42 -6.41 -10.69 2.05
CA ARG A 42 -6.45 -12.15 1.85
C ARG A 42 -7.62 -12.56 0.97
N LYS A 43 -8.85 -12.13 1.30
CA LYS A 43 -10.05 -12.44 0.52
C LYS A 43 -9.95 -11.96 -0.93
N LEU A 44 -9.35 -10.79 -1.14
CA LEU A 44 -9.17 -10.24 -2.49
C LEU A 44 -8.21 -11.10 -3.32
N ALA A 45 -7.05 -11.43 -2.76
CA ALA A 45 -6.08 -12.30 -3.41
C ALA A 45 -6.67 -13.69 -3.69
N ASP A 46 -7.42 -14.26 -2.75
CA ASP A 46 -8.11 -15.55 -2.92
C ASP A 46 -9.16 -15.48 -4.05
N PHE A 47 -9.93 -14.39 -4.11
CA PHE A 47 -11.00 -14.21 -5.11
C PHE A 47 -10.47 -14.10 -6.55
N PHE A 48 -9.33 -13.43 -6.72
CA PHE A 48 -8.69 -13.24 -8.03
C PHE A 48 -7.58 -14.26 -8.32
N THR A 49 -7.38 -15.25 -7.44
CA THR A 49 -6.34 -16.28 -7.57
C THR A 49 -4.94 -15.66 -7.75
N VAL A 50 -4.59 -14.71 -6.88
CA VAL A 50 -3.30 -14.02 -6.88
C VAL A 50 -2.38 -14.64 -5.82
N ASP A 51 -1.22 -15.10 -6.26
CA ASP A 51 -0.15 -15.61 -5.39
C ASP A 51 0.41 -14.50 -4.48
N ARG A 52 0.93 -14.87 -3.30
CA ARG A 52 1.29 -13.89 -2.25
C ARG A 52 2.49 -13.02 -2.63
N ASP A 53 3.46 -13.62 -3.31
CA ASP A 53 4.65 -12.96 -3.85
C ASP A 53 4.32 -11.92 -4.92
N ARG A 54 3.16 -12.05 -5.58
CA ARG A 54 2.63 -11.09 -6.56
C ARG A 54 1.81 -9.95 -5.94
N ILE A 55 1.68 -9.91 -4.61
CA ILE A 55 0.98 -8.83 -3.92
C ILE A 55 1.96 -7.68 -3.67
N VAL A 56 1.59 -6.47 -4.11
CA VAL A 56 2.29 -5.22 -3.77
C VAL A 56 1.42 -4.42 -2.80
N VAL A 57 1.95 -4.08 -1.63
CA VAL A 57 1.29 -3.25 -0.63
C VAL A 57 2.01 -1.91 -0.52
N LEU A 58 1.31 -0.83 -0.88
CA LEU A 58 1.75 0.54 -0.60
C LEU A 58 1.27 0.98 0.79
N TYR A 59 2.14 1.58 1.59
CA TYR A 59 1.83 2.01 2.95
C TYR A 59 2.68 3.22 3.36
N ASP A 60 2.22 3.99 4.33
CA ASP A 60 2.96 5.11 4.91
C ASP A 60 4.07 4.63 5.84
N ASP A 61 5.30 5.12 5.62
CA ASP A 61 6.49 4.71 6.38
C ASP A 61 7.05 5.87 7.20
N LEU A 62 7.10 5.69 8.52
CA LEU A 62 7.62 6.67 9.47
C LEU A 62 9.15 6.74 9.49
N ASP A 63 9.83 5.69 9.01
CA ASP A 63 11.28 5.63 9.00
C ASP A 63 11.89 6.23 7.73
N LEU A 64 11.06 6.56 6.75
CA LEU A 64 11.47 7.23 5.51
C LEU A 64 11.14 8.73 5.59
N GLU A 65 12.02 9.55 5.05
CA GLU A 65 11.78 11.00 4.90
C GLU A 65 10.58 11.26 3.99
N PHE A 66 9.91 12.41 4.16
CA PHE A 66 8.75 12.76 3.34
C PHE A 66 9.09 12.67 1.84
N GLY A 67 8.26 11.94 1.08
CA GLY A 67 8.44 11.74 -0.36
C GLY A 67 9.44 10.64 -0.75
N ALA A 68 10.23 10.11 0.19
CA ALA A 68 11.11 8.98 -0.10
C ALA A 68 10.30 7.70 -0.31
N ILE A 69 10.57 6.97 -1.39
CA ILE A 69 9.87 5.74 -1.75
C ILE A 69 10.85 4.57 -1.69
N LYS A 70 10.45 3.48 -1.02
CA LYS A 70 11.29 2.28 -0.90
C LYS A 70 10.48 1.01 -1.04
N PHE A 71 10.77 0.26 -2.09
CA PHE A 71 10.22 -1.08 -2.28
C PHE A 71 11.14 -2.15 -1.70
N ARG A 72 10.54 -3.20 -1.13
CA ARG A 72 11.24 -4.38 -0.63
C ARG A 72 10.37 -5.62 -0.70
N HIS A 73 10.99 -6.76 -0.98
CA HIS A 73 10.33 -8.06 -0.80
C HIS A 73 10.42 -8.46 0.67
N GLY A 74 9.27 -8.72 1.31
CA GLY A 74 9.22 -9.10 2.72
C GLY A 74 9.59 -7.98 3.70
N GLY A 75 10.26 -8.38 4.80
CA GLY A 75 10.71 -7.48 5.86
C GLY A 75 9.72 -7.27 7.02
N GLY A 76 10.10 -6.38 7.93
CA GLY A 76 9.32 -6.03 9.13
C GLY A 76 8.08 -5.20 8.83
N ASP A 77 7.17 -5.16 9.81
CA ASP A 77 6.01 -4.25 9.80
C ASP A 77 6.36 -2.84 10.29
N HIS A 78 7.54 -2.63 10.91
CA HIS A 78 7.99 -1.33 11.44
C HIS A 78 6.94 -0.65 12.35
N GLY A 79 6.16 -1.45 13.08
CA GLY A 79 5.09 -0.94 13.94
C GLY A 79 3.82 -0.52 13.18
N HIS A 80 3.76 -0.72 11.86
CA HIS A 80 2.60 -0.39 11.04
C HIS A 80 1.49 -1.45 11.20
N ASN A 81 0.37 -1.04 11.81
CA ASN A 81 -0.75 -1.94 12.14
C ASN A 81 -1.37 -2.63 10.91
N GLY A 82 -1.40 -1.96 9.75
CA GLY A 82 -1.87 -2.54 8.49
C GLY A 82 -1.01 -3.71 8.01
N LEU A 83 0.29 -3.51 7.85
CA LEU A 83 1.25 -4.57 7.52
C LEU A 83 1.21 -5.74 8.51
N LYS A 84 1.08 -5.47 9.81
CA LYS A 84 0.90 -6.52 10.82
C LYS A 84 -0.35 -7.34 10.56
N SER A 85 -1.49 -6.68 10.31
CA SER A 85 -2.77 -7.32 9.99
C SER A 85 -2.68 -8.14 8.70
N ILE A 86 -2.06 -7.59 7.64
CA ILE A 86 -1.87 -8.26 6.34
C ILE A 86 -0.98 -9.49 6.49
N THR A 87 0.18 -9.36 7.12
CA THR A 87 1.10 -10.49 7.35
C THR A 87 0.40 -11.61 8.11
N GLN A 88 -0.37 -11.28 9.16
CA GLN A 88 -1.13 -12.27 9.92
C GLN A 88 -2.19 -12.98 9.06
N ALA A 89 -2.90 -12.25 8.22
CA ALA A 89 -3.97 -12.83 7.39
C ALA A 89 -3.42 -13.65 6.20
N LEU A 90 -2.32 -13.22 5.60
CA LEU A 90 -1.67 -13.93 4.49
C LEU A 90 -0.89 -15.16 4.97
N GLY A 91 -0.49 -15.20 6.25
CA GLY A 91 0.32 -16.28 6.81
C GLY A 91 1.78 -16.27 6.36
N THR A 92 2.19 -15.24 5.61
CA THR A 92 3.56 -15.05 5.14
C THR A 92 3.92 -13.56 5.11
N LYS A 93 5.23 -13.29 5.13
CA LYS A 93 5.78 -11.96 4.84
C LYS A 93 6.17 -11.81 3.37
N ASP A 94 6.16 -12.89 2.58
CA ASP A 94 6.65 -12.97 1.20
C ASP A 94 5.67 -12.28 0.24
N TYR A 95 5.67 -10.95 0.31
CA TYR A 95 4.96 -10.04 -0.58
C TYR A 95 5.75 -8.74 -0.66
N ILE A 96 5.54 -7.97 -1.73
CA ILE A 96 6.25 -6.71 -1.97
C ILE A 96 5.62 -5.59 -1.14
N ARG A 97 6.46 -4.79 -0.49
CA ARG A 97 6.06 -3.64 0.33
C ARG A 97 6.70 -2.38 -0.22
N GLY A 98 5.88 -1.43 -0.67
CA GLY A 98 6.29 -0.09 -1.06
C GLY A 98 6.02 0.90 0.07
N GLY A 99 7.07 1.24 0.82
CA GLY A 99 6.98 2.28 1.85
C GLY A 99 7.03 3.65 1.20
N ILE A 100 6.05 4.51 1.52
CA ILE A 100 5.98 5.91 1.10
C ILE A 100 6.26 6.76 2.34
N GLY A 101 7.36 7.49 2.32
CA GLY A 101 7.84 8.21 3.48
C GLY A 101 6.94 9.37 3.88
N ILE A 102 6.60 9.41 5.16
CA ILE A 102 5.85 10.49 5.81
C ILE A 102 6.66 11.20 6.90
N GLY A 103 7.92 10.80 7.09
CA GLY A 103 8.80 11.31 8.12
C GLY A 103 8.43 10.85 9.53
N ARG A 104 9.21 11.33 10.50
CA ARG A 104 9.01 11.01 11.92
C ARG A 104 8.15 12.05 12.62
N PRO A 105 7.38 11.64 13.66
CA PRO A 105 6.63 12.58 14.48
C PRO A 105 7.57 13.63 15.11
N PRO A 106 7.23 14.93 15.07
CA PRO A 106 8.07 15.95 15.68
C PRO A 106 8.04 15.87 17.21
N GLY A 107 9.21 16.02 17.83
CA GLY A 107 9.37 16.06 19.28
C GLY A 107 8.92 14.78 19.98
N ARG A 108 8.01 14.91 20.97
CA ARG A 108 7.50 13.78 21.78
C ARG A 108 6.12 13.28 21.32
N MET A 109 5.71 13.60 20.09
CA MET A 109 4.40 13.19 19.58
C MET A 109 4.33 11.67 19.41
N ALA A 110 3.25 11.05 19.89
CA ALA A 110 3.02 9.63 19.68
C ALA A 110 2.81 9.31 18.18
N PRO A 111 3.44 8.26 17.63
CA PRO A 111 3.30 7.89 16.22
C PRO A 111 1.85 7.73 15.76
N LYS A 112 1.00 7.12 16.59
CA LYS A 112 -0.44 6.96 16.31
C LYS A 112 -1.15 8.30 16.11
N SER A 113 -0.76 9.33 16.84
CA SER A 113 -1.35 10.67 16.68
C SER A 113 -0.84 11.37 15.43
N PHE A 114 0.39 11.09 15.01
CA PHE A 114 1.00 11.68 13.81
C PHE A 114 0.34 11.16 12.52
N VAL A 115 0.20 9.85 12.36
CA VAL A 115 -0.41 9.22 11.16
C VAL A 115 -1.89 9.55 10.96
N LEU A 116 -2.55 10.12 11.97
CA LEU A 116 -3.95 10.57 11.90
C LEU A 116 -4.10 12.06 11.58
N LYS A 117 -3.00 12.82 11.52
CA LYS A 117 -3.03 14.23 11.16
C LYS A 117 -3.01 14.40 9.63
N PRO A 118 -3.65 15.46 9.11
CA PRO A 118 -3.44 15.84 7.73
C PRO A 118 -1.99 16.31 7.53
N PHE A 119 -1.47 16.10 6.33
CA PHE A 119 -0.23 16.71 5.86
C PHE A 119 -0.30 18.24 5.95
N SER A 120 0.84 18.91 6.10
CA SER A 120 0.95 20.37 6.01
C SER A 120 0.60 20.87 4.60
N LYS A 121 0.40 22.19 4.45
CA LYS A 121 0.07 22.77 3.12
C LYS A 121 1.17 22.54 2.08
N ILE A 122 2.43 22.54 2.52
CA ILE A 122 3.60 22.32 1.65
C ILE A 122 3.61 20.87 1.20
N GLU A 123 3.56 19.92 2.14
CA GLU A 123 3.50 18.48 1.83
C GLU A 123 2.29 18.14 0.95
N GLN A 124 1.11 18.73 1.21
CA GLN A 124 -0.08 18.56 0.37
C GLN A 124 0.15 18.97 -1.09
N SER A 125 0.95 20.01 -1.34
CA SER A 125 1.29 20.44 -2.69
C SER A 125 2.28 19.51 -3.40
N GLU A 126 3.06 18.74 -2.63
CA GLU A 126 4.04 17.77 -3.14
C GLU A 126 3.46 16.36 -3.29
N LEU A 127 2.38 16.02 -2.55
CA LEU A 127 1.72 14.70 -2.62
C LEU A 127 1.39 14.22 -4.04
N PRO A 128 0.90 15.05 -4.99
CA PRO A 128 0.66 14.58 -6.35
C PRO A 128 1.91 14.04 -7.04
N ILE A 129 3.08 14.64 -6.78
CA ILE A 129 4.37 14.21 -7.33
C ILE A 129 4.79 12.90 -6.66
N VAL A 130 4.75 12.84 -5.33
CA VAL A 130 5.07 11.61 -4.57
C VAL A 130 4.21 10.43 -5.01
N CYS A 131 2.90 10.66 -5.22
CA CYS A 131 1.99 9.63 -5.70
C CYS A 131 2.30 9.19 -7.15
N ALA A 132 2.73 10.11 -8.01
CA ALA A 132 3.14 9.79 -9.38
C ALA A 132 4.44 8.95 -9.37
N ASP A 133 5.44 9.37 -8.60
CA ASP A 133 6.70 8.63 -8.47
C ASP A 133 6.46 7.22 -7.90
N ALA A 134 5.57 7.08 -6.91
CA ALA A 134 5.21 5.78 -6.35
C ALA A 134 4.48 4.90 -7.36
N ALA A 135 3.65 5.49 -8.23
CA ALA A 135 2.99 4.76 -9.31
C ALA A 135 4.00 4.26 -10.34
N ASP A 136 4.94 5.10 -10.77
CA ASP A 136 6.00 4.73 -11.71
C ASP A 136 6.85 3.55 -11.19
N GLU A 137 7.18 3.54 -9.90
CA GLU A 137 7.90 2.42 -9.29
C GLU A 137 7.07 1.11 -9.27
N VAL A 138 5.75 1.20 -9.03
CA VAL A 138 4.86 0.03 -9.14
C VAL A 138 4.80 -0.49 -10.58
N GLU A 139 4.75 0.40 -11.58
CA GLU A 139 4.77 0.02 -12.99
C GLU A 139 6.06 -0.71 -13.36
N LYS A 140 7.21 -0.20 -12.90
CA LYS A 140 8.52 -0.85 -13.10
C LYS A 140 8.52 -2.25 -12.52
N ILE A 141 8.11 -2.43 -11.26
CA ILE A 141 8.09 -3.74 -10.58
C ILE A 141 7.15 -4.74 -11.29
N THR A 142 6.06 -4.24 -11.87
CA THR A 142 5.05 -5.08 -12.54
C THR A 142 5.47 -5.46 -13.97
N THR A 143 6.31 -4.66 -14.62
CA THR A 143 6.73 -4.84 -16.02
C THR A 143 8.14 -5.39 -16.17
N SER A 144 9.00 -5.23 -15.15
CA SER A 144 10.28 -5.92 -15.09
C SER A 144 10.04 -7.41 -14.84
N GLU A 145 10.50 -8.26 -15.76
CA GLU A 145 10.62 -9.70 -15.50
C GLU A 145 11.56 -9.89 -14.30
N LEU A 146 10.98 -10.24 -13.14
CA LEU A 146 11.71 -10.83 -12.02
C LEU A 146 11.78 -12.35 -12.22
#